data_AF-A0AB35UR75-F1
#
_entry.id   AF-A0AB35UR75-F1
#
_cell.length_a   1.000
_cell.length_b   1.000
_cell.length_c   1.000
_cell.angle_alpha   90.00
_cell.angle_beta   90.00
_cell.angle_gamma   90.00
#
_symmetry.space_group_name_H-M   'P 1'
#
loop_
_entity.id
_entity.type
_entity.pdbx_description
1 polymer ?
#
loop_
_entity_poly.entity_id
_entity_poly.type
_entity_poly.pdbx_seq_one_letter_code
_entity_poly.pdbx_strand_id
1 'polypeptide(L)'
;MLLNLMTYVLIPAYTLLFIKGSHLFDSNFSVHGNLPSNQLAFLLWGVLVSIYFYVLINRILMRFQEARLESILLKIAILLLFMAVTTPYLPEQFPFQSKLHIVFAFLASLLLLLILYRIVGRAYRQHRSDYRIYLYSLHFITAMSCLFFLLVGIVSTALEVFFSLSCVVLTCNLYKQVKEHNEIH
;
A
#
# COMPACT_ATOMS: atom_id res chain seq x y z
N MET A 1 -4.52 -14.80 14.68
CA MET A 1 -3.11 -14.75 15.13
C MET A 1 -2.15 -14.38 14.01
N LEU A 2 -2.00 -15.19 12.96
CA LEU A 2 -1.06 -14.95 11.84
C LEU A 2 -1.23 -13.58 11.16
N LEU A 3 -2.47 -13.17 10.88
CA LEU A 3 -2.74 -11.87 10.24
C LEU A 3 -2.23 -10.69 11.08
N ASN A 4 -2.49 -10.69 12.38
CA ASN A 4 -2.01 -9.62 13.28
C ASN A 4 -0.49 -9.58 13.34
N LEU A 5 0.17 -10.74 13.36
CA LEU A 5 1.63 -10.83 13.32
C LEU A 5 2.18 -10.18 12.05
N MET A 6 1.57 -10.45 10.88
CA MET A 6 1.99 -9.85 9.62
C MET A 6 1.78 -8.33 9.60
N THR A 7 0.59 -7.86 10.00
CA THR A 7 0.19 -6.45 9.96
C THR A 7 0.96 -5.58 10.96
N TYR A 8 1.12 -6.03 12.19
CA TYR A 8 1.60 -5.20 13.30
C TYR A 8 3.04 -5.47 13.70
N VAL A 9 3.63 -6.58 13.25
CA VAL A 9 5.01 -6.94 13.61
C VAL A 9 5.87 -7.10 12.36
N LEU A 10 5.57 -8.06 11.48
CA LEU A 10 6.49 -8.45 10.41
C LEU A 10 6.65 -7.36 9.35
N ILE A 11 5.55 -6.85 8.77
CA ILE A 11 5.63 -5.80 7.73
C ILE A 11 6.21 -4.49 8.30
N PRO A 12 5.75 -3.98 9.47
CA PRO A 12 6.36 -2.80 10.08
C PRO A 12 7.83 -2.98 10.42
N ALA A 13 8.21 -4.06 11.11
CA ALA A 13 9.60 -4.30 11.50
C ALA A 13 10.51 -4.42 10.28
N TYR A 14 10.08 -5.16 9.24
CA TYR A 14 10.83 -5.27 8.00
C TYR A 14 11.01 -3.90 7.34
N THR A 15 9.93 -3.12 7.22
CA THR A 15 9.95 -1.80 6.58
C THR A 15 10.85 -0.82 7.32
N LEU A 16 10.80 -0.81 8.66
CA LEU A 16 11.61 0.08 9.50
C LEU A 16 13.10 -0.33 9.53
N LEU A 17 13.38 -1.64 9.55
CA LEU A 17 14.76 -2.13 9.46
C LEU A 17 15.37 -1.85 8.08
N PHE A 18 14.58 -1.95 7.01
CA PHE A 18 15.02 -1.69 5.65
C PHE A 18 15.44 -0.24 5.43
N ILE A 19 14.73 0.72 6.03
CA ILE A 19 15.05 2.15 5.94
C ILE A 19 16.05 2.62 7.00
N LYS A 20 16.63 1.72 7.81
CA LYS A 20 17.55 2.12 8.88
C LYS A 20 18.75 2.85 8.30
N GLY A 21 18.95 4.10 8.74
CA GLY A 21 20.03 4.97 8.25
C GLY A 21 19.66 5.80 7.01
N SER A 22 18.38 5.80 6.59
CA SER A 22 17.90 6.63 5.49
C SER A 22 17.55 8.06 5.91
N HIS A 23 17.65 8.98 4.94
CA HIS A 23 17.08 10.32 5.07
C HIS A 23 15.58 10.26 4.75
N LEU A 24 14.75 10.27 5.79
CA LEU A 24 13.31 10.05 5.65
C LEU A 24 12.61 11.06 4.74
N PHE A 25 13.02 12.33 4.79
CA PHE A 25 12.39 13.40 4.02
C PHE A 25 13.15 13.71 2.71
N ASP A 26 14.46 13.52 2.66
CA ASP A 26 15.28 13.97 1.52
C ASP A 26 15.57 12.86 0.49
N SER A 27 15.13 11.62 0.75
CA SER A 27 15.38 10.49 -0.13
C SER A 27 14.13 9.64 -0.35
N ASN A 28 14.09 8.89 -1.45
CA ASN A 28 13.01 7.95 -1.73
C ASN A 28 13.38 6.54 -1.21
N PHE A 29 12.39 5.77 -0.78
CA PHE A 29 12.54 4.43 -0.26
C PHE A 29 13.25 3.53 -1.28
N SER A 30 12.91 3.70 -2.56
CA SER A 30 13.51 2.98 -3.68
C SER A 30 14.98 3.31 -3.94
N VAL A 31 15.49 4.48 -3.51
CA VAL A 31 16.95 4.77 -3.58
C VAL A 31 17.70 3.79 -2.69
N HIS A 32 17.22 3.60 -1.46
CA HIS A 32 17.80 2.65 -0.50
C HIS A 32 17.71 1.22 -1.01
N GLY A 33 16.64 0.90 -1.73
CA GLY A 33 16.45 -0.42 -2.34
C GLY A 33 17.35 -0.71 -3.55
N ASN A 34 17.81 0.30 -4.27
CA ASN A 34 18.64 0.08 -5.45
C ASN A 34 20.14 0.03 -5.16
N LEU A 35 20.55 0.24 -3.90
CA LEU A 35 21.92 -0.06 -3.46
C LEU A 35 22.23 -1.55 -3.67
N PRO A 36 23.44 -1.91 -4.14
CA PRO A 36 23.78 -3.31 -4.47
C PRO A 36 23.50 -4.32 -3.35
N SER A 37 23.65 -3.92 -2.09
CA SER A 37 23.37 -4.77 -0.92
C SER A 37 21.88 -4.98 -0.64
N ASN A 38 21.01 -4.10 -1.15
CA ASN A 38 19.62 -3.97 -0.71
C ASN A 38 18.59 -4.34 -1.79
N GLN A 39 19.01 -4.58 -3.04
CA GLN A 39 18.13 -4.91 -4.16
C GLN A 39 17.23 -6.13 -3.88
N LEU A 40 17.80 -7.19 -3.32
CA LEU A 40 17.03 -8.37 -2.92
C LEU A 40 16.03 -8.02 -1.81
N ALA A 41 16.46 -7.25 -0.80
CA ALA A 41 15.60 -6.85 0.30
C ALA A 41 14.43 -5.95 -0.15
N PHE A 42 14.66 -5.10 -1.14
CA PHE A 42 13.63 -4.26 -1.76
C PHE A 42 12.61 -5.09 -2.55
N LEU A 43 13.09 -6.05 -3.35
CA LEU A 43 12.24 -6.97 -4.08
C LEU A 43 11.39 -7.82 -3.12
N LEU A 44 12.01 -8.37 -2.07
CA LEU A 44 11.32 -9.16 -1.05
C LEU A 44 10.24 -8.35 -0.32
N TRP A 45 10.52 -7.08 -0.02
CA TRP A 45 9.51 -6.16 0.52
C TRP A 45 8.33 -5.98 -0.43
N GLY A 46 8.61 -5.71 -1.71
CA GLY A 46 7.58 -5.54 -2.73
C GLY A 46 6.70 -6.79 -2.88
N VAL A 47 7.30 -7.97 -2.89
CA VAL A 47 6.59 -9.26 -2.93
C VAL A 47 5.73 -9.46 -1.68
N LEU A 48 6.29 -9.21 -0.49
CA LEU A 48 5.58 -9.34 0.79
C LEU A 48 4.32 -8.47 0.82
N VAL A 49 4.46 -7.18 0.50
CA VAL A 49 3.36 -6.21 0.50
C VAL A 49 2.32 -6.55 -0.58
N SER A 50 2.77 -6.98 -1.77
CA SER A 50 1.89 -7.41 -2.85
C SER A 50 1.03 -8.62 -2.47
N ILE A 51 1.65 -9.65 -1.89
CA ILE A 51 0.93 -10.85 -1.42
C ILE A 51 -0.07 -10.46 -0.34
N TYR A 52 0.33 -9.61 0.62
CA TYR A 52 -0.53 -9.16 1.70
C TYR A 52 -1.80 -8.48 1.17
N PHE A 53 -1.65 -7.48 0.29
CA PHE A 53 -2.81 -6.79 -0.28
C PHE A 53 -3.64 -7.69 -1.18
N TYR A 54 -3.00 -8.53 -2.02
CA TYR A 54 -3.70 -9.46 -2.89
C TYR A 54 -4.62 -10.39 -2.10
N VAL A 55 -4.10 -10.99 -1.03
CA VAL A 55 -4.85 -11.97 -0.23
C VAL A 55 -6.00 -11.29 0.51
N LEU A 56 -5.74 -10.19 1.22
CA LEU A 56 -6.78 -9.55 2.03
C LEU A 56 -7.86 -8.89 1.19
N ILE A 57 -7.47 -8.14 0.16
CA ILE A 57 -8.46 -7.46 -0.69
C ILE A 57 -9.32 -8.49 -1.41
N ASN A 58 -8.76 -9.55 -2.00
CA ASN A 58 -9.59 -10.59 -2.61
C ASN A 58 -10.53 -11.26 -1.60
N ARG A 59 -10.08 -11.52 -0.36
CA ARG A 59 -10.95 -12.06 0.70
C ARG A 59 -12.10 -11.14 1.06
N ILE A 60 -11.88 -9.83 1.07
CA ILE A 60 -12.93 -8.84 1.25
C ILE A 60 -13.87 -8.85 0.03
N LEU A 61 -13.32 -8.83 -1.18
CA LEU A 61 -14.08 -8.77 -2.43
C LEU A 61 -15.00 -9.99 -2.63
N MET A 62 -14.61 -11.18 -2.18
CA MET A 62 -15.46 -12.37 -2.20
C MET A 62 -16.76 -12.23 -1.38
N ARG A 63 -16.85 -11.21 -0.52
CA ARG A 63 -18.06 -10.92 0.27
C ARG A 63 -19.01 -9.94 -0.40
N PHE A 64 -18.64 -9.37 -1.54
CA PHE A 64 -19.48 -8.47 -2.33
C PHE A 64 -19.96 -9.18 -3.60
N GLN A 65 -21.25 -9.04 -3.94
CA GLN A 65 -21.84 -9.67 -5.13
C GLN A 65 -21.21 -9.19 -6.46
N GLU A 66 -20.74 -7.93 -6.54
CA GLU A 66 -20.21 -7.33 -7.79
C GLU A 66 -18.82 -6.70 -7.62
N ALA A 67 -17.80 -7.52 -7.40
CA ALA A 67 -16.42 -7.08 -7.15
C ALA A 67 -15.46 -7.17 -8.36
N ARG A 68 -15.98 -7.38 -9.57
CA ARG A 68 -15.14 -7.67 -10.76
C ARG A 68 -14.16 -6.55 -11.09
N LEU A 69 -14.62 -5.30 -11.06
CA LEU A 69 -13.78 -4.15 -11.37
C LEU A 69 -12.65 -4.01 -10.34
N GLU A 70 -12.97 -4.09 -9.05
CA GLU A 70 -11.97 -3.99 -7.98
C GLU A 70 -10.93 -5.11 -8.06
N SER A 71 -11.33 -6.33 -8.43
CA SER A 71 -10.40 -7.45 -8.64
C SER A 71 -9.46 -7.21 -9.82
N ILE A 72 -9.95 -6.63 -10.94
CA ILE A 72 -9.11 -6.25 -12.08
C ILE A 72 -8.14 -5.15 -11.68
N LEU A 73 -8.63 -4.09 -11.02
CA LEU A 73 -7.80 -2.98 -10.55
C LEU A 73 -6.71 -3.46 -9.60
N LEU A 74 -7.01 -4.43 -8.71
CA LEU A 74 -6.04 -5.02 -7.80
C LEU A 74 -4.91 -5.73 -8.55
N LYS A 75 -5.24 -6.53 -9.59
CA LYS A 75 -4.23 -7.20 -10.41
C LYS A 75 -3.34 -6.20 -11.15
N ILE A 76 -3.93 -5.11 -11.66
CA ILE A 76 -3.18 -4.03 -12.31
C ILE A 76 -2.28 -3.32 -11.29
N ALA A 77 -2.77 -3.01 -10.09
CA ALA A 77 -1.99 -2.36 -9.04
C ALA A 77 -0.77 -3.20 -8.63
N ILE A 78 -0.95 -4.51 -8.47
CA ILE A 78 0.14 -5.43 -8.15
C ILE A 78 1.13 -5.56 -9.31
N LEU A 79 0.65 -5.62 -10.55
CA LEU A 79 1.51 -5.63 -11.73
C LEU A 79 2.36 -4.36 -11.80
N LEU A 80 1.75 -3.20 -11.59
CA LEU A 80 2.47 -1.92 -11.56
C LEU A 80 3.49 -1.87 -10.42
N LEU A 81 3.13 -2.35 -9.22
CA LEU A 81 4.08 -2.43 -8.12
C LEU A 81 5.26 -3.36 -8.45
N PHE A 82 4.98 -4.51 -9.07
CA PHE A 82 6.02 -5.44 -9.53
C PHE A 82 6.95 -4.79 -10.57
N MET A 83 6.39 -4.05 -11.53
CA MET A 83 7.16 -3.29 -12.51
C MET A 83 7.98 -2.19 -11.84
N ALA A 84 7.43 -1.52 -10.82
CA ALA A 84 8.17 -0.52 -10.06
C ALA A 84 9.39 -1.14 -9.36
N VAL A 85 9.21 -2.20 -8.56
CA VAL A 85 10.31 -2.79 -7.77
C VAL A 85 11.38 -3.49 -8.61
N THR A 86 11.04 -3.90 -9.84
CA THR A 86 12.00 -4.50 -10.79
C THR A 86 12.67 -3.46 -11.70
N THR A 87 12.13 -2.25 -11.78
CA THR A 87 12.72 -1.15 -12.56
C THR A 87 13.76 -0.42 -11.71
N PRO A 88 15.02 -0.30 -12.19
CA PRO A 88 16.07 0.38 -11.45
C PRO A 88 15.74 1.85 -11.16
N TYR A 89 16.00 2.29 -9.93
CA TYR A 89 15.81 3.68 -9.48
C TYR A 89 17.12 4.31 -9.03
N LEU A 90 17.93 4.73 -10.01
CA LEU A 90 19.11 5.59 -9.83
C LEU A 90 19.00 6.76 -10.83
N PRO A 91 18.44 7.91 -10.45
CA PRO A 91 18.17 9.01 -11.38
C PRO A 91 19.43 9.52 -12.10
N GLU A 92 20.58 9.52 -11.42
CA GLU A 92 21.87 9.96 -11.95
C GLU A 92 22.44 9.04 -13.04
N GLN A 93 22.13 7.74 -12.99
CA GLN A 93 22.66 6.74 -13.93
C GLN A 93 21.64 6.32 -14.99
N PHE A 94 20.36 6.23 -14.60
CA PHE A 94 19.26 5.68 -15.39
C PHE A 94 18.03 6.59 -15.29
N PRO A 95 18.06 7.79 -15.90
CA PRO A 95 17.01 8.81 -15.71
C PRO A 95 15.66 8.38 -16.29
N PHE A 96 15.65 7.63 -17.39
CA PHE A 96 14.41 7.14 -18.00
C PHE A 96 13.74 6.05 -17.15
N GLN A 97 14.51 5.04 -16.74
CA GLN A 97 14.03 3.96 -15.86
C GLN A 97 13.52 4.54 -14.53
N SER A 98 14.23 5.52 -13.98
CA SER A 98 13.82 6.18 -12.73
C SER A 98 12.49 6.91 -12.86
N LYS A 99 12.21 7.54 -14.01
CA LYS A 99 10.88 8.12 -14.29
C LYS A 99 9.80 7.05 -14.39
N LEU A 100 10.06 5.94 -15.08
CA LEU A 100 9.12 4.83 -15.19
C LEU A 100 8.82 4.22 -13.80
N HIS A 101 9.84 4.01 -12.99
CA HIS A 101 9.69 3.54 -11.61
C HIS A 101 8.72 4.42 -10.82
N ILE A 102 8.94 5.75 -10.84
CA ILE A 102 8.06 6.71 -10.14
C ILE A 102 6.62 6.58 -10.66
N VAL A 103 6.41 6.56 -11.98
CA VAL A 103 5.08 6.45 -12.58
C VAL A 103 4.39 5.15 -12.15
N PHE A 104 5.08 4.02 -12.20
CA PHE A 104 4.54 2.72 -11.80
C PHE A 104 4.20 2.67 -10.30
N ALA A 105 5.11 3.11 -9.43
CA ALA A 105 4.91 3.13 -7.98
C ALA A 105 3.75 4.05 -7.57
N PHE A 106 3.68 5.23 -8.19
CA PHE A 106 2.64 6.22 -7.93
C PHE A 106 1.27 5.73 -8.40
N LEU A 107 1.17 5.20 -9.62
CA LEU A 107 -0.08 4.64 -10.14
C LEU A 107 -0.54 3.41 -9.34
N ALA A 108 0.37 2.52 -8.93
CA ALA A 108 0.03 1.39 -8.05
C ALA A 108 -0.61 1.87 -6.74
N SER A 109 -0.05 2.92 -6.14
CA SER A 109 -0.55 3.52 -4.89
C SER A 109 -1.92 4.19 -5.06
N LEU A 110 -2.12 4.92 -6.16
CA LEU A 110 -3.41 5.53 -6.49
C LEU A 110 -4.49 4.47 -6.75
N LEU A 111 -4.17 3.39 -7.45
CA LEU A 111 -5.10 2.29 -7.68
C LEU A 111 -5.46 1.59 -6.36
N LEU A 112 -4.50 1.37 -5.47
CA LEU A 112 -4.77 0.82 -4.14
C LEU A 112 -5.74 1.70 -3.35
N LEU A 113 -5.50 3.02 -3.31
CA LEU A 113 -6.44 3.97 -2.69
C LEU A 113 -7.82 3.90 -3.32
N LEU A 114 -7.92 3.91 -4.65
CA LEU A 114 -9.18 3.82 -5.37
C LEU A 114 -9.95 2.54 -5.00
N ILE A 115 -9.27 1.39 -4.95
CA ILE A 115 -9.86 0.12 -4.54
C ILE A 115 -10.39 0.21 -3.11
N LEU A 116 -9.59 0.73 -2.16
CA LEU A 116 -10.00 0.88 -0.77
C LEU A 116 -11.19 1.85 -0.62
N TYR A 117 -11.22 2.97 -1.34
CA TYR A 117 -12.35 3.90 -1.34
C TYR A 117 -13.62 3.23 -1.87
N ARG A 118 -13.51 2.42 -2.93
CA ARG A 118 -14.67 1.70 -3.48
C ARG A 118 -15.19 0.63 -2.52
N ILE A 119 -14.30 -0.14 -1.89
CA ILE A 119 -14.68 -1.17 -0.91
C ILE A 119 -15.34 -0.52 0.31
N VAL A 120 -14.67 0.46 0.95
CA VAL A 120 -15.20 1.16 2.13
C VAL A 120 -16.48 1.89 1.79
N GLY A 121 -16.55 2.55 0.62
CA GLY A 121 -17.76 3.24 0.18
C GLY A 121 -18.96 2.30 -0.04
N ARG A 122 -18.72 1.08 -0.55
CA ARG A 122 -19.77 0.04 -0.63
C ARG A 122 -20.22 -0.42 0.74
N ALA A 123 -19.28 -0.77 1.62
CA ALA A 123 -19.58 -1.22 2.97
C ALA A 123 -20.30 -0.14 3.81
N TYR A 124 -19.88 1.11 3.67
CA TYR A 124 -20.50 2.27 4.31
C TYR A 124 -21.95 2.50 3.87
N ARG A 125 -22.29 2.25 2.61
CA ARG A 125 -23.68 2.35 2.15
C ARG A 125 -24.60 1.30 2.78
N GLN A 126 -24.06 0.13 3.14
CA GLN A 126 -24.82 -0.95 3.76
C GLN A 126 -24.94 -0.76 5.28
N HIS A 127 -23.82 -0.47 5.96
CA HIS A 127 -23.75 -0.36 7.43
C HIS A 127 -23.00 0.92 7.83
N ARG A 128 -23.70 2.06 7.82
CA ARG A 128 -23.03 3.36 7.97
C ARG A 128 -22.20 3.48 9.25
N SER A 129 -22.76 3.17 10.42
CA SER A 129 -22.09 3.36 11.73
C SER A 129 -20.73 2.68 11.76
N ASP A 130 -20.67 1.45 11.29
CA ASP A 130 -19.54 0.55 11.53
C ASP A 130 -18.38 0.85 10.58
N TYR A 131 -18.70 1.40 9.39
CA TYR A 131 -17.71 1.69 8.37
C TYR A 131 -17.24 3.16 8.34
N ARG A 132 -17.80 4.06 9.16
CA ARG A 132 -17.38 5.48 9.26
C ARG A 132 -15.90 5.62 9.57
N ILE A 133 -15.42 4.87 10.55
CA ILE A 133 -14.04 4.98 11.02
C ILE A 133 -13.04 4.66 9.91
N TYR A 134 -13.35 3.68 9.06
CA TYR A 134 -12.50 3.30 7.92
C TYR A 134 -12.51 4.37 6.83
N LEU A 135 -13.65 5.01 6.58
CA LEU A 135 -13.74 6.12 5.62
C LEU A 135 -12.94 7.33 6.09
N TYR A 136 -13.08 7.72 7.36
CA TYR A 136 -12.28 8.80 7.95
C TYR A 136 -10.79 8.47 7.96
N SER A 137 -10.43 7.22 8.29
CA SER A 137 -9.04 6.77 8.22
C SER A 137 -8.48 6.89 6.81
N LEU A 138 -9.25 6.54 5.78
CA LEU A 138 -8.81 6.62 4.39
C LEU A 138 -8.64 8.07 3.90
N HIS A 139 -9.55 8.96 4.30
CA HIS A 139 -9.41 10.40 4.07
C HIS A 139 -8.18 10.96 4.78
N PHE A 140 -7.95 10.58 6.03
CA PHE A 140 -6.77 10.98 6.80
C PHE A 140 -5.48 10.50 6.12
N ILE A 141 -5.38 9.22 5.73
CA ILE A 141 -4.22 8.67 5.03
C ILE A 141 -3.97 9.44 3.73
N THR A 142 -5.02 9.72 2.96
CA THR A 142 -4.90 10.46 1.70
C THR A 142 -4.43 11.90 1.93
N ALA A 143 -5.04 12.60 2.89
CA ALA A 143 -4.71 13.99 3.22
C ALA A 143 -3.27 14.11 3.76
N MET A 144 -2.87 13.24 4.68
CA MET A 144 -1.50 13.21 5.20
C MET A 144 -0.47 12.83 4.14
N SER A 145 -0.81 11.90 3.24
CA SER A 145 0.07 11.54 2.12
C SER A 145 0.26 12.73 1.17
N CYS A 146 -0.82 13.45 0.86
CA CYS A 146 -0.78 14.67 0.07
C CYS A 146 0.05 15.76 0.76
N LEU A 147 -0.12 15.93 2.08
CA LEU A 147 0.65 16.88 2.87
C LEU A 147 2.16 16.59 2.80
N PHE A 148 2.57 15.35 3.02
CA PHE A 148 3.99 14.98 2.88
C PHE A 148 4.53 15.21 1.47
N PHE A 149 3.74 14.87 0.45
CA PHE A 149 4.13 15.13 -0.93
C PHE A 149 4.31 16.62 -1.23
N LEU A 150 3.39 17.48 -0.76
CA LEU A 150 3.44 18.92 -0.96
C LEU A 150 4.55 19.62 -0.16
N LEU A 151 4.83 19.15 1.06
CA LEU A 151 5.87 19.73 1.91
C LEU A 151 7.28 19.45 1.40
N VAL A 152 7.50 18.24 0.87
CA VAL A 152 8.83 17.79 0.44
C VAL A 152 9.03 18.01 -1.07
N GLY A 153 7.98 17.92 -1.88
CA GLY A 153 8.04 18.05 -3.34
C GLY A 153 8.49 16.79 -4.08
N ILE A 154 8.75 15.68 -3.36
CA ILE A 154 9.08 14.36 -3.92
C ILE A 154 8.31 13.25 -3.20
N VAL A 155 8.32 12.04 -3.78
CA VAL A 155 7.76 10.83 -3.15
C VAL A 155 8.74 10.28 -2.12
N SER A 156 8.86 10.94 -0.97
CA SER A 156 9.88 10.64 0.04
C SER A 156 9.67 9.31 0.76
N THR A 157 10.74 8.80 1.38
CA THR A 157 10.73 7.59 2.21
C THR A 157 9.70 7.69 3.34
N ALA A 158 9.59 8.86 3.98
CA ALA A 158 8.59 9.13 5.02
C ALA A 158 7.16 8.92 4.49
N LEU A 159 6.88 9.45 3.29
CA LEU A 159 5.59 9.28 2.63
C LEU A 159 5.32 7.81 2.30
N GLU A 160 6.28 7.12 1.67
CA GLU A 160 6.12 5.72 1.27
C GLU A 160 5.89 4.79 2.46
N VAL A 161 6.63 4.99 3.56
CA VAL A 161 6.50 4.23 4.80
C VAL A 161 5.17 4.52 5.49
N PHE A 162 4.79 5.80 5.62
CA PHE A 162 3.51 6.19 6.20
C PHE A 162 2.34 5.58 5.41
N PHE A 163 2.35 5.74 4.09
CA PHE A 163 1.29 5.27 3.20
C PHE A 163 1.16 3.74 3.25
N SER A 164 2.27 3.02 3.09
CA SER A 164 2.27 1.55 3.07
C SER A 164 1.79 0.95 4.39
N LEU A 165 2.36 1.38 5.53
CA LEU A 165 1.99 0.86 6.84
C LEU A 165 0.54 1.20 7.22
N SER A 166 0.10 2.43 6.93
CA SER A 166 -1.28 2.83 7.21
C SER A 166 -2.30 2.04 6.39
N CYS A 167 -2.02 1.82 5.09
CA CYS A 167 -2.86 0.98 4.24
C CYS A 167 -2.87 -0.49 4.69
N VAL A 168 -1.74 -1.02 5.16
CA VAL A 168 -1.63 -2.38 5.70
C VAL A 168 -2.53 -2.55 6.92
N VAL A 169 -2.50 -1.60 7.86
CA VAL A 169 -3.33 -1.61 9.07
C VAL A 169 -4.81 -1.45 8.73
N LEU A 170 -5.16 -0.46 7.89
CA LEU A 170 -6.53 -0.20 7.47
C LEU A 170 -7.15 -1.44 6.81
N THR A 171 -6.42 -2.07 5.88
CA THR A 171 -6.90 -3.26 5.15
C THR A 171 -7.11 -4.45 6.09
N CYS A 172 -6.24 -4.64 7.09
CA CYS A 172 -6.39 -5.67 8.11
C CYS A 172 -7.68 -5.51 8.91
N ASN A 173 -7.88 -4.31 9.44
CA ASN A 173 -9.02 -4.02 10.30
C ASN A 173 -10.33 -4.04 9.49
N LEU A 174 -10.31 -3.53 8.26
CA LEU A 174 -11.44 -3.61 7.33
C LEU A 174 -11.81 -5.08 7.03
N TYR A 175 -10.83 -5.94 6.79
CA TYR A 175 -11.08 -7.37 6.59
C TYR A 175 -11.73 -8.02 7.81
N LYS A 176 -11.27 -7.71 9.02
CA LYS A 176 -11.89 -8.23 10.26
C LYS A 176 -13.33 -7.77 10.40
N GLN A 177 -13.61 -6.49 10.16
CA GLN A 177 -14.97 -5.94 10.21
C GLN A 177 -15.92 -6.65 9.23
N VAL A 178 -15.46 -6.81 7.98
CA VAL A 178 -16.24 -7.49 6.93
C VAL A 178 -16.45 -8.96 7.28
N LYS A 179 -15.47 -9.59 7.92
CA LYS A 179 -15.57 -10.97 8.38
C LYS A 179 -16.62 -11.11 9.50
N GLU A 180 -16.55 -10.27 10.53
CA GLU A 180 -17.47 -10.30 11.67
C GLU A 180 -18.93 -10.13 11.25
N HIS A 181 -19.21 -9.21 10.31
CA HIS A 181 -20.57 -9.01 9.79
C HIS A 181 -21.16 -10.23 9.05
N ASN A 182 -20.32 -11.13 8.51
CA ASN A 182 -20.78 -12.32 7.81
C ASN A 182 -20.88 -13.56 8.70
N GLU A 183 -20.36 -13.53 9.94
CA GLU A 183 -20.52 -14.63 10.90
C GLU A 183 -21.82 -14.49 11.72
N ILE A 184 -22.58 -13.40 11.53
CA ILE A 184 -23.82 -13.08 12.26
C ILE A 184 -25.09 -13.41 11.43
N HIS A 185 -24.94 -13.92 10.21
CA HIS A 185 -26.03 -14.36 9.32
C HIS A 185 -25.82 -15.79 8.85
#